data_AF-W1XS06-F1
#
_entry.id   AF-W1XS06-F1
#
_cell.length_a   1.000
_cell.length_b   1.000
_cell.length_c   1.000
_cell.angle_alpha   90.00
_cell.angle_beta   90.00
_cell.angle_gamma   90.00
#
_symmetry.space_group_name_H-M   'P 1'
#
loop_
_entity.id
_entity.type
_entity.pdbx_description
1 polymer ?
#
loop_
_entity_poly.entity_id
_entity_poly.type
_entity_poly.pdbx_seq_one_letter_code
_entity_poly.pdbx_strand_id
1 'polypeptide(L)' 'EGAMLAAYFSKGRMSSQVPVDYTMKKHVKKPSGSKPGMVIYETNNTIYVTPEEEVVSKLKEA' A
#
# COMPACT_ATOMS: atom_id res chain seq x y z
N GLU A 1 4.52 7.24 6.40
CA GLU A 1 5.53 6.66 5.48
C GLU A 1 5.06 5.40 4.75
N GLY A 2 4.36 4.46 5.42
CA GLY A 2 3.94 3.19 4.80
C GLY A 2 3.19 3.29 3.46
N ALA A 3 2.44 4.36 3.23
CA ALA A 3 1.75 4.59 1.96
C ALA A 3 2.69 4.82 0.77
N MET A 4 3.80 5.53 0.97
CA MET A 4 4.80 5.76 -0.08
C MET A 4 5.52 4.45 -0.45
N LEU A 5 5.85 3.64 0.56
CA LEU A 5 6.42 2.31 0.34
C LEU A 5 5.44 1.41 -0.43
N ALA A 6 4.16 1.40 -0.04
CA ALA A 6 3.13 0.64 -0.74
C ALA A 6 2.98 1.07 -2.20
N ALA A 7 2.94 2.37 -2.48
CA ALA A 7 2.89 2.89 -3.85
C ALA A 7 4.14 2.53 -4.66
N TYR A 8 5.33 2.64 -4.05
CA TYR A 8 6.60 2.33 -4.72
C TYR A 8 6.77 0.85 -5.10
N PHE A 9 6.34 -0.06 -4.22
CA PHE A 9 6.35 -1.51 -4.51
C PHE A 9 5.06 -1.99 -5.22
N SER A 10 4.26 -1.08 -5.75
CA SER A 10 3.08 -1.40 -6.56
C SER A 10 3.38 -1.30 -8.06
N LYS A 11 2.41 -1.72 -8.88
CA LYS A 11 2.45 -1.49 -10.33
C LYS A 11 2.42 0.00 -10.71
N GLY A 12 1.96 0.87 -9.82
CA GLY A 12 1.83 2.32 -10.04
C GLY A 12 3.10 3.13 -9.75
N ARG A 13 4.27 2.50 -9.55
CA ARG A 13 5.50 3.20 -9.13
C ARG A 13 5.96 4.35 -10.03
N MET A 14 5.57 4.35 -11.31
CA MET A 14 5.92 5.40 -12.28
C MET A 14 4.80 6.44 -12.46
N SER A 15 3.67 6.27 -11.77
CA SER A 15 2.51 7.15 -11.89
C SER A 15 2.52 8.17 -10.76
N SER A 16 2.13 9.40 -11.09
CA SER A 16 1.83 10.43 -10.10
C SER A 16 0.42 10.20 -9.55
N GLN A 17 0.18 10.49 -8.26
CA GLN A 17 -1.13 10.30 -7.59
C GLN A 17 -1.63 8.83 -7.60
N VAL A 18 -0.82 7.91 -7.10
CA VAL A 18 -1.23 6.51 -6.89
C VAL A 18 -2.22 6.43 -5.71
N PRO A 19 -3.41 5.83 -5.90
CA PRO A 19 -4.34 5.58 -4.81
C PRO A 19 -3.83 4.44 -3.94
N VAL A 20 -3.73 4.68 -2.63
CA VAL A 20 -3.34 3.69 -1.62
C VAL A 20 -4.41 3.63 -0.55
N ASP A 21 -4.94 2.43 -0.34
CA ASP A 21 -5.93 2.17 0.69
C ASP A 21 -5.25 1.81 2.01
N TYR A 22 -5.70 2.45 3.10
CA TYR A 22 -5.25 2.13 4.44
C TYR A 22 -6.44 1.81 5.35
N THR A 23 -6.23 0.84 6.22
CA THR A 23 -7.19 0.44 7.25
C THR A 23 -6.47 -0.22 8.43
N MET A 24 -7.17 -0.40 9.54
CA MET A 24 -6.65 -1.15 10.68
C MET A 24 -6.53 -2.64 10.34
N LYS A 25 -5.47 -3.31 10.80
CA LYS A 25 -5.23 -4.74 10.57
C LYS A 25 -6.44 -5.63 10.90
N LYS A 26 -7.20 -5.28 11.95
CA LYS A 26 -8.41 -6.03 12.37
C LYS A 26 -9.54 -6.04 11.33
N HIS A 27 -9.55 -5.09 10.39
CA HIS A 27 -10.54 -5.01 9.33
C HIS A 27 -10.16 -5.81 8.08
N VAL A 28 -8.94 -6.37 8.04
CA VAL A 28 -8.46 -7.18 6.92
C VAL A 28 -8.73 -8.65 7.21
N LYS A 29 -9.44 -9.33 6.29
CA LYS A 29 -9.78 -10.75 6.40
C LYS A 29 -9.21 -11.52 5.21
N LYS A 30 -8.76 -12.76 5.47
CA LYS A 30 -8.36 -13.70 4.42
C LYS A 30 -9.53 -14.65 4.13
N PRO A 31 -10.12 -14.62 2.92
CA PRO A 31 -11.16 -15.57 2.55
C PRO A 31 -10.65 -17.02 2.60
N SER A 32 -11.47 -17.94 3.08
CA SER A 32 -11.15 -19.37 3.08
C SER A 32 -10.92 -19.87 1.65
N GLY A 33 -9.80 -20.54 1.41
CA GLY A 33 -9.44 -21.05 0.08
C GLY A 33 -8.78 -20.04 -0.86
N SER A 34 -8.54 -18.79 -0.43
CA SER A 34 -7.81 -17.82 -1.24
C SER A 34 -6.30 -18.12 -1.31
N LYS A 35 -5.68 -17.72 -2.43
CA LYS A 35 -4.23 -17.83 -2.61
C LYS A 35 -3.49 -16.97 -1.57
N PRO A 36 -2.28 -17.37 -1.14
CA PRO A 36 -1.42 -16.51 -0.31
C PRO A 36 -1.29 -15.10 -0.90
N GLY A 37 -1.43 -14.07 -0.07
CA GLY A 37 -1.41 -12.66 -0.48
C GLY A 37 -2.77 -12.05 -0.84
N MET A 38 -3.81 -12.85 -1.09
CA MET A 38 -5.17 -12.35 -1.33
C MET A 38 -5.88 -12.02 -0.02
N VAL A 39 -6.34 -10.78 0.12
CA VAL A 39 -7.09 -10.28 1.28
C VAL A 39 -8.30 -9.45 0.85
N ILE A 40 -9.30 -9.38 1.71
CA ILE A 40 -10.47 -8.51 1.55
C ILE A 40 -10.58 -7.57 2.75
N TYR A 41 -11.12 -6.38 2.53
CA TYR A 41 -11.43 -5.38 3.56
C TYR A 41 -12.73 -4.67 3.17
N GLU A 42 -13.50 -4.24 4.18
CA GLU A 42 -14.81 -3.62 3.99
C GLU A 42 -14.80 -2.11 4.28
N THR A 43 -13.92 -1.65 5.17
CA THR A 43 -13.79 -0.24 5.55
C THR A 43 -12.34 0.20 5.38
N ASN A 44 -12.08 1.00 4.35
CA ASN A 44 -10.79 1.62 4.07
C ASN A 44 -10.96 3.09 3.75
N ASN A 45 -9.89 3.84 3.94
CA ASN A 45 -9.76 5.20 3.42
C ASN A 45 -8.69 5.17 2.33
N THR A 46 -8.90 5.95 1.27
CA THR A 46 -7.95 6.07 0.16
C THR A 46 -7.16 7.37 0.31
N ILE A 47 -5.85 7.29 0.14
CA ILE A 47 -4.96 8.45 0.03
C ILE A 47 -4.24 8.41 -1.31
N TYR A 48 -4.00 9.59 -1.87
CA TYR A 48 -3.24 9.73 -3.12
C TYR A 48 -1.81 10.11 -2.77
N VAL A 49 -0.86 9.31 -3.25
CA VAL A 49 0.57 9.54 -3.00
C VAL A 49 1.34 9.50 -4.31
N THR A 50 2.36 10.35 -4.42
CA THR A 50 3.33 10.27 -5.51
C THR A 50 4.58 9.56 -4.98
N PRO A 51 4.94 8.38 -5.51
CA PRO A 51 6.11 7.65 -5.06
C PRO A 51 7.39 8.35 -5.54
N GLU A 52 8.20 8.84 -4.61
CA GLU A 52 9.53 9.42 -4.89
C GLU A 52 10.64 8.46 -4.45
N GLU A 53 11.56 8.14 -5.36
CA GLU A 53 12.67 7.21 -5.09
C GLU A 53 13.62 7.70 -3.99
N GLU A 54 13.82 9.01 -3.89
CA GLU A 54 14.69 9.60 -2.87
C GLU A 54 14.13 9.39 -1.46
N VAL A 55 12.82 9.54 -1.30
CA VAL A 55 12.14 9.36 -0.01
C VAL A 55 12.15 7.88 0.41
N VAL A 56 11.93 6.97 -0.53
CA VAL A 56 11.97 5.52 -0.25
C VAL A 56 13.39 5.05 0.09
N SER A 57 14.42 5.63 -0.54
CA SER A 57 15.82 5.28 -0.26
C SER A 57 16.24 5.69 1.15
N LYS A 58 15.87 6.89 1.60
CA LYS A 58 16.10 7.35 2.99
C LYS A 58 15.42 6.46 4.04
N LEU A 59 14.24 5.92 3.73
CA LEU A 59 13.50 5.01 4.62
C LEU A 59 14.09 3.60 4.72
N LYS A 60 14.94 3.19 3.78
CA LYS A 60 15.64 1.88 3.84
C LYS A 60 16.87 1.92 4.75
N GLU A 61 17.42 3.09 4.99
CA GLU A 61 18.66 3.29 5.77
C GLU A 61 18.38 3.56 7.26
N ALA A 62 17.13 3.81 7.62
CA ALA A 62 16.64 3.98 8.99
C ALA A 62 16.20 2.64 9.60
#